data_AF-A0A7K0A7I9-F1
#
_entry.id   AF-A0A7K0A7I9-F1
#
_cell.length_a   1.000
_cell.length_b   1.000
_cell.length_c   1.000
_cell.angle_alpha   90.00
_cell.angle_beta   90.00
_cell.angle_gamma   90.00
#
_symmetry.space_group_name_H-M   'P 1'
#
loop_
_entity.id
_entity.type
_entity.pdbx_description
1 polymer ?
#
loop_
_entity_poly.entity_id
_entity_poly.type
_entity_poly.pdbx_seq_one_letter_code
_entity_poly.pdbx_strand_id
1 'polypeptide(L)'
;MAEYLRREGYVSLDRLRELRARIWVVRVREPRVTTVTFDNALDFGLEAKDLVADDHGACQVFAERCRSEAQMPEVIRVPNAALPGTENLVIFGPRTLAPYLSVPIDQVDVPGSLVAEGAHPLHSLLEHVRYLGEPHPALEAWKRGTAYDFEEPSTALIGTGLQ
;
A
#
# COMPACT_ATOMS: atom_id res chain seq x y z
N MET A 1 -3.86 3.09 -5.09
CA MET A 1 -3.96 4.29 -5.96
C MET A 1 -2.76 5.22 -5.78
N ALA A 2 -2.39 5.59 -4.54
CA ALA A 2 -1.24 6.47 -4.27
C ALA A 2 0.08 5.98 -4.91
N GLU A 3 0.42 4.69 -4.78
CA GLU A 3 1.61 4.10 -5.43
C GLU A 3 1.62 4.29 -6.95
N TYR A 4 0.45 4.24 -7.60
CA TYR A 4 0.34 4.50 -9.03
C TYR A 4 0.58 5.98 -9.34
N LEU A 5 -0.02 6.90 -8.57
CA LEU A 5 0.20 8.34 -8.73
C LEU A 5 1.68 8.72 -8.55
N ARG A 6 2.33 8.15 -7.53
CA ARG A 6 3.77 8.32 -7.27
C ARG A 6 4.61 7.82 -8.45
N ARG A 7 4.34 6.59 -8.92
CA ARG A 7 5.12 5.96 -10.00
C ARG A 7 4.98 6.69 -11.34
N GLU A 8 3.76 7.08 -11.69
CA GLU A 8 3.49 7.76 -12.97
C GLU A 8 3.73 9.27 -12.91
N GLY A 9 4.04 9.83 -11.73
CA GLY A 9 4.29 11.27 -11.54
C GLY A 9 3.04 12.13 -11.75
N TYR A 10 1.86 11.62 -11.38
CA TYR A 10 0.60 12.35 -11.56
C TYR A 10 0.45 13.36 -10.42
N VAL A 11 0.90 14.59 -10.68
CA VAL A 11 0.91 15.71 -9.72
C VAL A 11 -0.16 16.78 -10.02
N SER A 12 -0.97 16.60 -11.07
CA SER A 12 -1.98 17.58 -11.48
C SER A 12 -3.37 16.98 -11.61
N LEU A 13 -4.39 17.80 -11.37
CA LEU A 13 -5.80 17.40 -11.47
C LEU A 13 -6.19 16.91 -12.87
N ASP A 14 -5.63 17.53 -13.92
CA ASP A 14 -5.93 17.12 -15.29
C ASP A 14 -5.44 15.70 -15.59
N ARG A 15 -4.24 15.35 -15.12
CA ARG A 15 -3.73 13.96 -15.21
C ARG A 15 -4.52 12.99 -14.35
N LEU A 16 -4.96 13.43 -13.17
CA LEU A 16 -5.76 12.60 -12.27
C LEU A 16 -7.11 12.20 -12.89
N ARG A 17 -7.72 13.09 -13.67
CA ARG A 17 -8.98 12.85 -14.41
C ARG A 17 -8.83 11.85 -15.56
N GLU A 18 -7.62 11.63 -16.05
CA GLU A 18 -7.36 10.62 -17.09
C GLU A 18 -7.28 9.21 -16.46
N LEU A 19 -6.87 9.11 -15.20
CA LEU A 19 -6.69 7.84 -14.51
C LEU A 19 -8.02 7.09 -14.37
N ARG A 20 -8.05 5.84 -14.85
CA ARG A 20 -9.12 4.87 -14.63
C ARG A 20 -8.56 3.66 -13.91
N ALA A 21 -9.03 3.40 -12.70
CA ALA A 21 -8.66 2.22 -11.93
C ALA A 21 -9.81 1.23 -11.81
N ARG A 22 -9.46 -0.05 -11.69
CA ARG A 22 -10.35 -1.07 -11.16
C ARG A 22 -10.14 -1.16 -9.66
N ILE A 23 -11.21 -1.00 -8.89
CA ILE A 23 -11.15 -1.15 -7.43
C ILE A 23 -11.72 -2.50 -7.07
N TRP A 24 -10.91 -3.26 -6.35
CA TRP A 24 -11.26 -4.56 -5.84
C TRP A 24 -11.43 -4.46 -4.33
N VAL A 25 -12.44 -5.16 -3.81
CA VAL A 25 -12.51 -5.52 -2.40
C VAL A 25 -12.09 -6.97 -2.28
N VAL A 26 -11.26 -7.27 -1.28
CA VAL A 26 -10.82 -8.63 -0.96
C VAL A 26 -10.94 -8.87 0.54
N ARG A 27 -11.25 -10.10 0.94
CA ARG A 27 -11.22 -10.54 2.34
C ARG A 27 -10.04 -11.47 2.52
N VAL A 28 -9.02 -10.98 3.22
CA VAL A 28 -7.85 -11.78 3.57
C VAL A 28 -8.06 -12.34 4.97
N ARG A 29 -8.01 -13.67 5.10
CA ARG A 29 -8.11 -14.36 6.40
C ARG A 29 -6.77 -15.00 6.72
N GLU A 30 -5.84 -14.18 7.18
CA GLU A 30 -4.50 -14.68 7.51
C GLU A 30 -4.23 -14.54 9.01
N PRO A 31 -4.08 -15.66 9.74
CA PRO A 31 -3.95 -15.63 11.20
C PRO A 31 -2.56 -15.17 11.65
N ARG A 32 -1.57 -15.14 10.74
CA ARG A 32 -0.17 -14.80 11.03
C ARG A 32 0.30 -13.69 10.10
N VAL A 33 0.01 -12.45 10.48
CA VAL A 33 0.53 -11.27 9.77
C VAL A 33 1.69 -10.70 10.58
N THR A 34 2.88 -10.69 9.99
CA THR A 34 4.05 -10.06 10.60
C THR A 34 4.07 -8.57 10.23
N THR A 35 4.12 -7.69 11.21
CA THR A 35 4.26 -6.25 10.95
C THR A 35 5.73 -5.86 10.95
N VAL A 36 6.21 -5.33 9.83
CA VAL A 36 7.56 -4.76 9.71
C VAL A 36 7.42 -3.25 9.78
N THR A 37 7.97 -2.64 10.83
CA THR A 37 7.93 -1.21 11.13
C THR A 37 9.32 -0.59 11.01
N PHE A 38 9.42 0.73 11.14
CA PHE A 38 10.72 1.40 11.21
C PHE A 38 11.56 0.94 12.41
N ASP A 39 10.93 0.53 13.51
CA ASP A 39 11.62 0.08 14.73
C ASP A 39 12.24 -1.30 14.60
N ASN A 40 11.61 -2.22 13.85
CA ASN A 40 12.04 -3.61 13.76
C ASN A 40 12.59 -4.01 12.38
N ALA A 41 12.76 -3.05 11.45
CA ALA A 41 13.27 -3.31 10.10
C ALA A 41 14.59 -4.11 10.12
N LEU A 42 15.47 -3.82 11.09
CA LEU A 42 16.76 -4.47 11.24
C LEU A 42 16.65 -5.98 11.54
N ASP A 43 15.59 -6.41 12.22
CA ASP A 43 15.35 -7.84 12.51
C ASP A 43 15.12 -8.65 11.21
N PHE A 44 14.75 -7.96 10.13
CA PHE A 44 14.53 -8.54 8.80
C PHE A 44 15.69 -8.30 7.83
N GLY A 45 16.76 -7.65 8.28
CA GLY A 45 17.91 -7.28 7.45
C GLY A 45 17.66 -6.05 6.58
N LEU A 46 16.76 -5.16 7.00
CA LEU A 46 16.46 -3.88 6.36
C LEU A 46 16.86 -2.72 7.25
N GLU A 47 17.27 -1.60 6.68
CA GLU A 47 17.24 -0.33 7.40
C GLU A 47 15.83 0.25 7.40
N ALA A 48 15.48 1.08 8.39
CA ALA A 48 14.18 1.76 8.45
C ALA A 48 13.87 2.56 7.16
N LYS A 49 14.90 3.15 6.54
CA LYS A 49 14.75 3.91 5.29
C LYS A 49 14.35 3.04 4.10
N ASP A 50 14.76 1.77 4.11
CA ASP A 50 14.56 0.87 2.97
C ASP A 50 13.08 0.57 2.75
N LEU A 51 12.28 0.53 3.83
CA LEU A 51 10.83 0.28 3.80
C LEU A 51 10.06 1.29 2.96
N VAL A 52 10.62 2.49 2.76
CA VAL A 52 9.95 3.60 2.04
C VAL A 52 10.85 4.27 1.02
N ALA A 53 12.00 3.68 0.69
CA ALA A 53 12.93 4.24 -0.27
C ALA A 53 12.32 4.32 -1.68
N ASP A 54 12.94 5.13 -2.54
CA ASP A 54 12.63 5.14 -3.98
C ASP A 54 13.34 3.98 -4.71
N ASP A 55 14.48 3.53 -4.17
CA ASP A 55 15.15 2.31 -4.59
C ASP A 55 14.55 1.11 -3.86
N HIS A 56 14.00 0.17 -4.63
CA HIS A 56 13.34 -1.01 -4.09
C HIS A 56 14.28 -2.21 -3.91
N GLY A 57 15.58 -2.10 -4.19
CA GLY A 57 16.52 -3.22 -4.18
C GLY A 57 16.53 -4.00 -2.87
N ALA A 58 16.62 -3.32 -1.72
CA ALA A 58 16.59 -3.96 -0.40
C ALA A 58 15.25 -4.70 -0.14
N CYS A 59 14.12 -4.06 -0.45
CA CYS A 59 12.79 -4.68 -0.33
C CYS A 59 12.61 -5.86 -1.29
N GLN A 60 13.19 -5.84 -2.48
CA GLN A 60 13.16 -6.96 -3.43
C GLN A 60 13.95 -8.15 -2.91
N VAL A 61 15.13 -7.93 -2.34
CA VAL A 61 15.92 -8.98 -1.68
C VAL A 61 15.15 -9.55 -0.49
N PHE A 62 14.55 -8.71 0.35
CA PHE A 62 13.71 -9.16 1.45
C PHE A 62 12.50 -9.97 0.97
N ALA A 63 11.79 -9.50 -0.06
CA ALA A 63 10.66 -10.20 -0.67
C ALA A 63 11.07 -11.57 -1.24
N GLU A 64 12.26 -11.69 -1.83
CA GLU A 64 12.76 -12.96 -2.32
C GLU A 64 13.03 -13.94 -1.18
N ARG A 65 13.64 -13.48 -0.09
CA ARG A 65 13.82 -14.28 1.12
C ARG A 65 12.49 -14.77 1.67
N CYS A 66 11.46 -13.92 1.72
CA CYS A 66 10.11 -14.33 2.11
C CYS A 66 9.50 -15.42 1.22
N ARG A 67 9.94 -15.56 -0.04
CA ARG A 67 9.50 -16.64 -0.93
C ARG A 67 10.34 -17.91 -0.81
N SER A 68 11.63 -17.79 -0.51
CA SER A 68 12.59 -18.91 -0.57
C SER A 68 12.91 -19.55 0.78
N GLU A 69 12.76 -18.81 1.89
CA GLU A 69 13.16 -19.24 3.22
C GLU A 69 11.93 -19.62 4.06
N ALA A 70 11.87 -20.87 4.55
CA ALA A 70 10.71 -21.38 5.31
C ALA A 70 10.46 -20.66 6.66
N GLN A 71 11.49 -20.03 7.23
CA GLN A 71 11.40 -19.26 8.47
C GLN A 71 10.84 -17.84 8.28
N MET A 72 10.76 -17.36 7.04
CA MET A 72 10.34 -16.00 6.74
C MET A 72 8.81 -15.89 6.71
N PRO A 73 8.24 -14.71 7.00
CA PRO A 73 6.80 -14.52 7.02
C PRO A 73 6.18 -14.60 5.62
N GLU A 74 5.11 -15.39 5.49
CA GLU A 74 4.32 -15.50 4.25
C GLU A 74 3.42 -14.28 4.02
N VAL A 75 3.05 -13.56 5.08
CA VAL A 75 2.20 -12.38 5.02
C VAL A 75 2.81 -11.29 5.89
N ILE A 76 3.09 -10.14 5.27
CA ILE A 76 3.65 -9.00 5.95
C ILE A 76 2.78 -7.76 5.80
N ARG A 77 2.78 -6.94 6.84
CA ARG A 77 2.27 -5.58 6.81
C ARG A 77 3.44 -4.61 6.91
N VAL A 78 3.51 -3.66 6.00
CA VAL A 78 4.63 -2.73 5.85
C VAL A 78 4.12 -1.30 5.66
N PRO A 79 4.88 -0.25 6.05
CA PRO A 79 4.56 1.12 5.71
C PRO A 79 4.34 1.32 4.21
N ASN A 80 3.37 2.16 3.86
CA ASN A 80 3.13 2.55 2.48
C ASN A 80 4.08 3.69 2.09
N ALA A 81 4.91 3.46 1.07
CA ALA A 81 5.95 4.39 0.66
C ALA A 81 5.41 5.61 -0.12
N ALA A 82 4.20 5.50 -0.69
CA ALA A 82 3.52 6.57 -1.42
C ALA A 82 2.45 7.30 -0.61
N LEU A 83 1.90 6.70 0.44
CA LEU A 83 0.87 7.29 1.28
C LEU A 83 1.28 7.20 2.76
N PRO A 84 2.07 8.17 3.25
CA PRO A 84 2.62 8.14 4.59
C PRO A 84 1.52 7.99 5.66
N GLY A 85 1.80 7.18 6.68
CA GLY A 85 0.84 6.89 7.76
C GLY A 85 -0.18 5.79 7.44
N THR A 86 -0.11 5.20 6.25
CA THR A 86 -0.86 3.99 5.89
C THR A 86 0.05 2.78 5.73
N GLU A 87 -0.55 1.59 5.63
CA GLU A 87 0.17 0.33 5.51
C GLU A 87 -0.28 -0.44 4.25
N ASN A 88 0.65 -1.19 3.67
CA ASN A 88 0.38 -2.17 2.63
C ASN A 88 0.41 -3.57 3.26
N LEU A 89 -0.49 -4.45 2.81
CA LEU A 89 -0.44 -5.88 3.08
C LEU A 89 0.18 -6.59 1.88
N VAL A 90 1.30 -7.29 2.09
CA VAL A 90 1.96 -8.09 1.06
C VAL A 90 1.80 -9.56 1.43
N ILE A 91 1.31 -10.33 0.46
CA ILE A 91 1.01 -11.75 0.61
C ILE A 91 1.90 -12.51 -0.36
N PHE A 92 2.77 -13.37 0.15
CA PHE A 92 3.67 -14.20 -0.63
C PHE A 92 3.03 -15.55 -0.96
N GLY A 93 3.42 -16.11 -2.10
CA GLY A 93 2.91 -17.39 -2.59
C GLY A 93 1.64 -17.28 -3.44
N PRO A 94 1.12 -18.42 -3.91
CA PRO A 94 -0.03 -18.48 -4.81
C PRO A 94 -1.30 -17.99 -4.12
N ARG A 95 -2.17 -17.30 -4.86
CA ARG A 95 -3.52 -16.90 -4.42
C ARG A 95 -4.50 -17.00 -5.59
N THR A 96 -5.71 -17.43 -5.30
CA THR A 96 -6.80 -17.62 -6.26
C THR A 96 -7.97 -16.76 -5.84
N LEU A 97 -8.50 -15.95 -6.77
CA LEU A 97 -9.68 -15.14 -6.50
C LEU A 97 -10.92 -16.04 -6.42
N ALA A 98 -11.64 -15.98 -5.30
CA ALA A 98 -12.92 -16.65 -5.11
C ALA A 98 -14.07 -15.60 -5.08
N PRO A 99 -15.33 -15.98 -5.39
CA PRO A 99 -16.46 -15.06 -5.28
C PRO A 99 -16.57 -14.42 -3.89
N TYR A 100 -16.82 -13.12 -3.81
CA TYR A 100 -16.73 -12.37 -2.55
C TYR A 100 -17.53 -12.98 -1.38
N LEU A 101 -18.73 -13.52 -1.63
CA LEU A 101 -19.58 -14.12 -0.60
C LEU A 101 -19.31 -15.60 -0.36
N SER A 102 -18.40 -16.24 -1.10
CA SER A 102 -18.05 -17.63 -0.85
C SER A 102 -17.29 -17.79 0.47
N VAL A 103 -17.38 -19.00 1.03
CA VAL A 103 -16.50 -19.44 2.11
C VAL A 103 -15.25 -20.03 1.44
N PRO A 104 -14.04 -19.53 1.75
CA PRO A 104 -12.78 -20.12 1.29
C PRO A 104 -12.71 -21.62 1.63
N ILE A 105 -12.25 -22.44 0.68
CA ILE A 105 -12.01 -23.86 0.92
C ILE A 105 -10.61 -24.05 1.52
N ASP A 106 -9.64 -23.28 1.05
CA ASP A 106 -8.27 -23.27 1.55
C ASP A 106 -7.75 -21.84 1.80
N GLN A 107 -6.46 -21.72 2.18
CA GLN A 107 -5.81 -20.43 2.43
C GLN A 107 -5.39 -19.69 1.15
N VAL A 108 -5.34 -20.39 0.00
CA VAL A 108 -5.01 -19.73 -1.28
C VAL A 108 -6.23 -19.03 -1.87
N ASP A 109 -7.44 -19.45 -1.50
CA ASP A 109 -8.70 -18.79 -1.84
C ASP A 109 -8.83 -17.40 -1.16
N VAL A 110 -8.88 -16.36 -1.98
CA VAL A 110 -9.09 -14.97 -1.56
C VAL A 110 -10.47 -14.51 -2.06
N PRO A 111 -11.51 -14.48 -1.22
CA PRO A 111 -12.80 -13.93 -1.61
C PRO A 111 -12.66 -12.46 -2.00
N GLY A 112 -13.05 -12.14 -3.23
CA GLY A 112 -12.98 -10.79 -3.75
C GLY A 112 -14.06 -10.47 -4.77
N SER A 113 -14.29 -9.18 -4.99
CA SER A 113 -15.14 -8.69 -6.07
C SER A 113 -14.60 -7.36 -6.58
N LEU A 114 -14.83 -7.11 -7.87
CA LEU A 114 -14.74 -5.76 -8.41
C LEU A 114 -15.88 -4.94 -7.79
N VAL A 115 -15.54 -3.78 -7.21
CA VAL A 115 -16.53 -2.86 -6.62
C VAL A 115 -16.71 -1.59 -7.46
N ALA A 116 -15.72 -1.26 -8.29
CA ALA A 116 -15.83 -0.18 -9.26
C ALA A 116 -14.95 -0.45 -10.48
N GLU A 117 -15.50 -0.16 -11.66
CA GLU A 117 -14.76 -0.10 -12.91
C GLU A 117 -14.67 1.36 -13.37
N GLY A 118 -13.46 1.82 -13.71
CA GLY A 118 -13.25 3.21 -14.11
C GLY A 118 -13.24 4.21 -12.94
N ALA A 119 -12.88 3.76 -11.74
CA ALA A 119 -12.81 4.61 -10.58
C ALA A 119 -11.71 5.68 -10.73
N HIS A 120 -12.00 6.84 -10.14
CA HIS A 120 -11.09 7.97 -10.06
C HIS A 120 -10.53 8.13 -8.64
N PRO A 121 -9.28 8.56 -8.50
CA PRO A 121 -8.78 9.00 -7.21
C PRO A 121 -9.51 10.27 -6.76
N LEU A 122 -9.66 10.43 -5.44
CA LEU A 122 -10.08 11.71 -4.87
C LEU A 122 -9.07 12.79 -5.26
N HIS A 123 -9.54 13.99 -5.61
CA HIS A 123 -8.67 15.13 -5.92
C HIS A 123 -7.72 15.45 -4.75
N SER A 124 -8.27 15.43 -3.53
CA SER A 124 -7.55 15.64 -2.28
C SER A 124 -6.41 14.64 -2.08
N LEU A 125 -6.45 13.45 -2.69
CA LEU A 125 -5.39 12.45 -2.54
C LEU A 125 -4.02 12.98 -2.99
N LEU A 126 -3.96 13.87 -3.99
CA LEU A 126 -2.71 14.45 -4.49
C LEU A 126 -1.89 15.12 -3.39
N GLU A 127 -2.56 15.72 -2.39
CA GLU A 127 -1.91 16.43 -1.28
C GLU A 127 -1.27 15.49 -0.26
N HIS A 128 -1.66 14.21 -0.28
CA HIS A 128 -1.17 13.19 0.65
C HIS A 128 -0.18 12.21 0.01
N VAL A 129 -0.07 12.19 -1.32
CA VAL A 129 0.90 11.31 -1.99
C VAL A 129 2.30 11.89 -1.82
N ARG A 130 3.22 11.07 -1.33
CA ARG A 130 4.65 11.35 -1.41
C ARG A 130 5.16 10.94 -2.79
N TYR A 131 5.83 11.84 -3.48
CA TYR A 131 6.44 11.61 -4.79
C TYR A 131 7.93 11.22 -4.69
N LEU A 132 8.49 10.73 -5.79
CA LEU A 132 9.90 10.33 -5.86
C LEU A 132 10.82 11.54 -5.59
N GLY A 133 11.89 11.31 -4.83
CA GLY A 133 12.82 12.34 -4.38
C GLY A 133 12.38 13.11 -3.14
N GLU A 134 11.11 13.02 -2.74
CA GLU A 134 10.61 13.69 -1.54
C GLU A 134 10.97 12.91 -0.27
N PRO A 135 11.25 13.59 0.86
CA PRO A 135 11.41 12.94 2.14
C PRO A 135 10.10 12.26 2.57
N HIS A 136 10.17 11.08 3.19
CA HIS A 136 8.98 10.36 3.64
C HIS A 136 8.51 10.90 5.02
N PRO A 137 7.35 11.60 5.11
CA PRO A 137 6.91 12.27 6.33
C PRO A 137 6.87 11.38 7.58
N ALA A 138 6.36 10.15 7.46
CA ALA A 138 6.29 9.24 8.61
C ALA A 138 7.66 8.71 9.05
N LEU A 139 8.62 8.57 8.11
CA LEU A 139 9.99 8.17 8.46
C LEU A 139 10.70 9.32 9.17
N GLU A 140 10.52 10.55 8.69
CA GLU A 140 11.08 11.75 9.30
C GLU A 140 10.49 12.01 10.69
N ALA A 141 9.19 11.77 10.89
CA ALA A 141 8.56 11.83 12.20
C ALA A 141 9.16 10.81 13.16
N TRP A 142 9.31 9.55 12.72
CA TRP A 142 9.93 8.49 13.50
C TRP A 142 11.38 8.81 13.88
N LYS A 143 12.20 9.32 12.95
CA LYS A 143 13.58 9.76 13.23
C LYS A 143 13.66 10.83 14.34
N ARG A 144 12.63 11.67 14.46
CA ARG A 144 12.53 12.69 15.52
C ARG A 144 11.92 12.16 16.82
N GLY A 145 11.54 10.89 16.90
CA GLY A 145 10.82 10.31 18.03
C GLY A 145 9.39 10.83 18.17
N THR A 146 8.77 11.25 17.06
CA THR A 146 7.39 11.78 17.03
C THR A 146 6.46 10.86 16.24
N ALA A 147 5.19 10.82 16.61
CA ALA A 147 4.18 10.12 15.83
C ALA A 147 3.83 10.92 14.55
N TYR A 148 3.52 10.20 13.49
CA TYR A 148 2.91 10.78 12.29
C TYR A 148 1.42 10.51 12.31
N ASP A 149 0.62 11.57 12.21
CA ASP A 149 -0.84 11.46 12.14
C ASP A 149 -1.28 11.51 10.68
N PHE A 150 -2.01 10.48 10.24
CA PHE A 150 -2.52 10.43 8.88
C PHE A 150 -3.87 11.14 8.82
N GLU A 151 -3.93 12.22 8.06
CA GLU A 151 -5.18 12.89 7.74
C GLU A 151 -5.83 12.20 6.52
N GLU A 152 -7.05 11.70 6.70
CA GLU A 152 -7.79 11.03 5.63
C GLU A 152 -8.17 12.03 4.51
N PRO A 153 -7.94 11.70 3.22
CA PRO A 153 -8.31 12.58 2.13
C PRO A 153 -9.81 12.91 2.13
N SER A 154 -10.13 14.21 2.09
CA SER A 154 -11.52 14.67 2.11
C SER A 154 -12.32 14.21 0.89
N THR A 155 -13.57 13.79 1.13
CA THR A 155 -14.55 13.47 0.09
C THR A 155 -15.37 14.68 -0.38
N ALA A 156 -15.18 15.85 0.25
CA ALA A 156 -16.02 17.04 0.04
C ALA A 156 -16.00 17.58 -1.41
N LEU A 157 -14.98 17.26 -2.20
CA LEU A 157 -14.86 17.68 -3.61
C LEU A 157 -15.65 16.79 -4.60
N ILE A 158 -16.38 15.77 -4.14
CA ILE A 158 -17.24 14.94 -5.02
C ILE A 158 -18.50 15.72 -5.50
N GLY A 159 -18.84 16.86 -4.88
CA GLY A 159 -20.00 17.68 -5.25
C GLY A 159 -19.64 18.91 -6.07
N THR A 160 -19.49 18.79 -7.40
CA THR A 160 -19.74 19.85 -8.41
C THR A 160 -19.38 19.29 -9.80
N GLY A 161 -20.33 18.64 -10.48
CA GLY A 161 -20.05 18.17 -11.86
C GLY A 161 -20.99 17.15 -12.49
N LEU A 162 -22.16 16.88 -11.90
CA LEU A 162 -23.25 16.21 -12.62
C LEU A 162 -24.46 17.17 -12.66
N GLN A 163 -24.42 18.09 -13.62
CA GLN A 163 -25.59 18.73 -14.23
C GLN A 163 -25.42 18.69 -15.74
#